data_AF-A0A960IX03-F1
#
_entry.id   AF-A0A960IX03-F1
#
_cell.length_a   1.000
_cell.length_b   1.000
_cell.length_c   1.000
_cell.angle_alpha   90.00
_cell.angle_beta   90.00
_cell.angle_gamma   90.00
#
_symmetry.space_group_name_H-M   'P 1'
#
loop_
_entity.id
_entity.type
_entity.pdbx_description
1 polymer ?
#
loop_
_entity_poly.entity_id
_entity_poly.type
_entity_poly.pdbx_seq_one_letter_code
_entity_poly.pdbx_strand_id
1 'polypeptide(L)' 'HTWLPDAHTEAPTAGSVILAGVMLKLGTYGFLRFGLYLFPEATVYFAPLLLTLGTIGILYAAVVATMQKDL' A
#
# COMPACT_ATOMS: atom_id res chain seq x y z
N HIS A 1 -4.66 -4.03 -3.74
CA HIS A 1 -5.26 -3.04 -2.83
C HIS A 1 -6.76 -3.28 -2.64
N THR A 2 -7.40 -4.15 -3.43
CA THR A 2 -8.83 -4.48 -3.34
C THR A 2 -9.27 -5.11 -2.02
N TRP A 3 -8.38 -5.78 -1.30
CA TRP A 3 -8.67 -6.32 0.04
C TRP A 3 -8.81 -5.24 1.12
N LEU A 4 -8.25 -4.04 0.88
CA LEU A 4 -8.09 -3.02 1.91
C LEU A 4 -9.42 -2.35 2.30
N PRO A 5 -10.32 -1.98 1.37
CA PRO A 5 -11.64 -1.48 1.71
C PRO A 5 -12.42 -2.47 2.59
N ASP A 6 -12.53 -3.73 2.17
CA ASP A 6 -13.25 -4.78 2.91
C ASP A 6 -12.68 -4.95 4.33
N ALA A 7 -11.35 -4.96 4.47
CA ALA A 7 -10.69 -5.09 5.76
C ALA A 7 -10.94 -3.90 6.70
N HIS A 8 -11.15 -2.68 6.19
CA HIS A 8 -11.53 -1.53 7.00
C HIS A 8 -13.01 -1.53 7.35
N THR A 9 -13.88 -1.92 6.41
CA THR A 9 -15.34 -1.94 6.57
C THR A 9 -15.80 -2.99 7.57
N GLU A 10 -15.15 -4.15 7.61
CA GLU A 10 -15.52 -5.25 8.50
C GLU A 10 -14.83 -5.21 9.87
N ALA A 11 -13.77 -4.41 10.04
CA ALA A 11 -13.02 -4.36 11.29
C ALA A 11 -13.70 -3.50 12.36
N PRO A 12 -13.63 -3.88 13.66
CA PRO A 12 -14.00 -2.97 14.74
C PRO A 12 -13.10 -1.73 14.74
N THR A 13 -13.57 -0.60 15.27
CA THR A 13 -12.86 0.69 15.20
C THR A 13 -11.39 0.60 15.64
N ALA A 14 -11.10 -0.08 16.75
CA ALA A 14 -9.73 -0.26 17.22
C ALA A 14 -8.86 -1.09 16.24
N GLY A 15 -9.45 -2.11 15.60
CA GLY A 15 -8.79 -2.91 14.57
C GLY A 15 -8.48 -2.09 13.32
N SER A 16 -9.44 -1.29 12.86
CA SER A 16 -9.27 -0.37 11.72
C SER A 16 -8.15 0.65 11.98
N VAL A 17 -8.05 1.18 13.21
CA VAL A 17 -6.96 2.09 13.62
C VAL A 17 -5.59 1.42 13.56
N ILE A 18 -5.46 0.17 14.04
CA ILE A 18 -4.19 -0.57 13.98
C ILE A 18 -3.84 -0.93 12.53
N LEU A 19 -4.83 -1.35 11.75
CA LEU A 19 -4.67 -1.66 10.33
C LEU A 19 -4.11 -0.46 9.57
N ALA A 20 -4.77 0.70 9.72
CA ALA A 20 -4.34 1.96 9.12
C ALA A 20 -2.98 2.41 9.67
N GLY A 21 -2.81 2.42 10.99
CA GLY A 21 -1.66 3.02 11.66
C GLY A 21 -0.36 2.22 11.52
N VAL A 22 -0.44 0.89 11.52
CA VAL A 22 0.74 0.02 11.59
C VAL A 22 0.83 -0.87 10.36
N MET A 23 -0.20 -1.67 10.06
CA MET A 23 -0.10 -2.71 9.04
C MET A 23 0.21 -2.13 7.64
N LEU A 24 -0.44 -1.02 7.28
CA LEU A 24 -0.15 -0.33 6.01
C LEU A 24 1.29 0.20 5.92
N LYS A 25 1.93 0.50 7.05
CA LYS A 25 3.31 1.00 7.10
C LYS A 25 4.33 -0.13 7.03
N LEU A 26 3.95 -1.36 7.38
CA LEU A 26 4.87 -2.51 7.39
C LEU A 26 5.40 -2.85 5.99
N GLY A 27 4.59 -2.68 4.93
CA GLY A 27 5.04 -2.91 3.56
C GLY A 27 6.16 -1.95 3.16
N THR A 28 5.97 -0.65 3.42
CA THR A 28 6.98 0.38 3.13
C THR A 28 8.20 0.23 4.04
N TYR A 29 8.00 -0.08 5.32
CA TYR A 29 9.09 -0.38 6.24
C TYR A 29 9.93 -1.59 5.78
N GLY A 30 9.28 -2.67 5.34
CA GLY A 30 9.95 -3.85 4.80
C GLY A 30 10.74 -3.51 3.53
N PHE A 31 10.18 -2.70 2.64
CA PHE A 31 10.90 -2.24 1.45
C PHE A 31 12.13 -1.39 1.80
N LEU A 32 12.01 -0.47 2.75
CA LEU A 32 13.15 0.31 3.24
C LEU A 32 14.20 -0.60 3.89
N ARG A 33 13.78 -1.40 4.88
CA ARG A 33 14.66 -2.20 5.74
C ARG A 33 15.35 -3.33 4.98
N PHE A 34 14.63 -4.01 4.10
CA PHE A 34 15.10 -5.22 3.42
C PHE A 34 15.35 -5.02 1.94
N GLY A 35 14.58 -4.18 1.24
CA GLY A 35 14.82 -3.90 -0.18
C GLY A 35 16.05 -3.02 -0.37
N LEU A 36 15.93 -1.75 0.03
CA LEU A 36 16.96 -0.73 -0.21
C LEU A 36 18.30 -1.03 0.47
N TYR A 37 18.29 -1.44 1.74
CA TYR A 37 19.54 -1.62 2.51
C TYR A 37 20.26 -2.93 2.20
N LEU A 38 19.56 -4.03 1.93
CA LEU A 38 20.23 -5.31 1.65
C LEU A 38 20.51 -5.46 0.15
N PHE A 39 19.68 -4.87 -0.72
CA PHE A 39 19.76 -5.03 -2.18
C PHE A 39 19.69 -3.68 -2.93
N PRO A 40 20.69 -2.79 -2.72
CA PRO A 40 20.65 -1.44 -3.30
C PRO A 40 20.67 -1.45 -4.83
N GLU A 41 21.52 -2.25 -5.45
CA GLU A 41 21.65 -2.35 -6.92
C GLU A 41 20.37 -2.88 -7.57
N ALA A 42 19.79 -3.95 -7.01
CA ALA A 42 18.53 -4.49 -7.48
C ALA A 42 17.39 -3.46 -7.32
N THR A 43 17.40 -2.69 -6.23
CA THR A 43 16.40 -1.65 -6.02
C THR A 43 16.48 -0.55 -7.07
N VAL A 44 17.69 -0.10 -7.45
CA VAL A 44 17.86 0.86 -8.56
C VAL A 44 17.42 0.26 -9.89
N TYR A 45 17.79 -1.00 -10.16
CA TYR A 45 17.41 -1.70 -11.38
C TYR A 45 15.88 -1.82 -11.53
N PHE A 46 15.17 -2.18 -10.46
CA PHE A 46 13.71 -2.31 -10.46
C PHE A 46 12.95 -0.99 -10.21
N ALA A 47 13.65 0.11 -9.92
CA ALA A 47 13.01 1.39 -9.61
C ALA A 47 12.00 1.85 -10.69
N PRO A 48 12.31 1.78 -12.01
CA PRO A 48 11.34 2.18 -13.04
C PRO A 48 10.05 1.37 -12.99
N LEU A 49 10.14 0.06 -12.75
CA LEU A 49 8.98 -0.84 -12.63
C LEU A 49 8.16 -0.49 -11.39
N LEU A 50 8.80 -0.36 -10.23
CA LEU A 50 8.12 -0.08 -8.96
C LEU A 50 7.45 1.29 -8.95
N LEU A 51 8.11 2.31 -9.51
CA LEU A 51 7.54 3.66 -9.66
C LEU A 51 6.35 3.66 -10.63
N THR A 52 6.44 2.91 -11.72
CA THR A 52 5.33 2.78 -12.68
C THR A 52 4.13 2.10 -12.02
N LEU A 53 4.34 0.97 -11.34
CA LEU A 53 3.27 0.27 -10.61
C LEU A 53 2.67 1.12 -9.49
N GLY A 54 3.50 1.86 -8.75
CA GLY A 54 3.04 2.79 -7.72
C GLY A 54 2.15 3.89 -8.30
N THR A 55 2.57 4.48 -9.43
CA THR A 55 1.80 5.52 -10.13
C THR A 55 0.45 4.98 -10.62
N ILE A 56 0.46 3.81 -11.27
CA ILE A 56 -0.78 3.14 -11.71
C ILE A 56 -1.69 2.85 -10.50
N GLY A 57 -1.12 2.36 -9.41
CA GLY A 57 -1.85 2.07 -8.18
C GLY A 57 -2.54 3.30 -7.58
N ILE A 58 -1.86 4.45 -7.55
CA ILE A 58 -2.44 5.73 -7.07
C ILE A 58 -3.62 6.14 -7.95
N LEU A 59 -3.44 6.17 -9.27
CA LEU A 59 -4.48 6.56 -10.21
C LEU A 59 -5.68 5.61 -10.16
N TYR A 60 -5.41 4.30 -10.14
CA TYR A 60 -6.45 3.28 -10.03
C TYR A 60 -7.25 3.43 -8.74
N ALA A 61 -6.57 3.56 -7.58
CA ALA A 61 -7.24 3.71 -6.30
C ALA A 61 -8.10 4.98 -6.24
N ALA A 62 -7.61 6.08 -6.82
CA ALA A 62 -8.37 7.33 -6.91
C ALA A 62 -9.66 7.16 -7.74
N VAL A 63 -9.59 6.50 -8.90
CA VAL A 63 -10.77 6.22 -9.73
C VAL A 63 -11.74 5.30 -9.01
N VAL A 64 -11.27 4.22 -8.40
CA VAL A 64 -12.14 3.27 -7.68
C VAL A 64 -12.82 3.92 -6.48
N ALA A 65 -12.13 4.81 -5.75
CA ALA A 65 -12.73 5.55 -4.64
C ALA A 65 -13.95 6.38 -5.07
N THR A 66 -13.98 6.92 -6.30
CA THR A 66 -15.16 7.66 -6.81
C THR A 66 -16.40 6.79 -7.05
N MET A 67 -16.22 5.47 -7.12
CA MET A 67 -17.28 4.50 -7.39
C MET A 67 -17.76 3.77 -6.13
N GLN A 68 -17.08 3.97 -4.98
CA GLN A 68 -17.47 3.40 -3.69
C GLN A 68 -18.73 4.07 -3.16
N LYS A 69 -19.57 3.30 -2.45
CA LYS A 69 -20.84 3.76 -1.87
C LYS A 69 -20.80 3.78 -0.33
N ASP A 70 -19.85 3.04 0.22
CA ASP A 70 -19.44 3.03 1.61
C ASP A 70 -18.54 4.23 1.93
N LEU A 71 -18.38 4.50 3.23
CA LEU A 71 -17.74 5.70 3.77
C LEU A 71 -16.38 5.39 4.41
#